data_AF-A0A5E5QSR4-F1
#
_entry.id   AF-A0A5E5QSR4-F1
#
_cell.length_a   1.000
_cell.length_b   1.000
_cell.length_c   1.000
_cell.angle_alpha   90.00
_cell.angle_beta   90.00
_cell.angle_gamma   90.00
#
_symmetry.space_group_name_H-M   'P 1'
#
loop_
_entity.id
_entity.type
_entity.pdbx_description
1 polymer ?
#
loop_
_entity_poly.entity_id
_entity_poly.type
_entity_poly.pdbx_seq_one_letter_code
_entity_poly.pdbx_strand_id
1 'polypeptide(L)'
;MIESAELKLFFSGDSGYFDGFAEIGRRYGPFDLTMLETGAYNEHWPYVHMHPQQTLQAHRDLGGRWLLPIHNGTFDLAMHAWYEPFERILELATEHGVRVSTPMMGERIDLQAPHAGRRWWREVVDSETQVQGYGCCRS
;
A
#
# COMPACT_ATOMS: atom_id res chain seq x y z
N MET A 1 -13.85 9.50 -3.69
CA MET A 1 -14.74 8.32 -3.57
C MET A 1 -15.36 8.04 -4.92
N ILE A 2 -15.44 6.77 -5.30
CA ILE A 2 -16.11 6.33 -6.53
C ILE A 2 -17.14 5.28 -6.10
N GLU A 3 -18.40 5.48 -6.51
CA GLU A 3 -19.51 4.59 -6.17
C GLU A 3 -20.25 4.19 -7.45
N SER A 4 -20.54 2.91 -7.58
CA SER A 4 -21.52 2.36 -8.53
C SER A 4 -22.59 1.59 -7.74
N ALA A 5 -23.64 1.09 -8.42
CA ALA A 5 -24.70 0.32 -7.77
C ALA A 5 -24.19 -0.94 -7.03
N GLU A 6 -23.00 -1.44 -7.38
CA GLU A 6 -22.46 -2.71 -6.89
C GLU A 6 -21.12 -2.57 -6.15
N LEU A 7 -20.49 -1.38 -6.16
CA LEU A 7 -19.10 -1.24 -5.72
C LEU A 7 -18.83 0.12 -5.07
N LYS A 8 -18.19 0.08 -3.90
CA LYS A 8 -17.73 1.28 -3.20
C LYS A 8 -16.21 1.30 -3.08
N LEU A 9 -15.59 2.33 -3.68
CA LEU A 9 -14.15 2.52 -3.69
C LEU A 9 -13.75 3.80 -2.97
N PHE A 10 -12.72 3.70 -2.15
CA PHE A 10 -12.04 4.86 -1.58
C PHE A 10 -10.65 5.01 -2.18
N PHE A 11 -10.27 6.24 -2.53
CA PHE A 11 -8.93 6.61 -3.02
C PHE A 11 -8.45 7.79 -2.20
N SER A 12 -7.34 7.63 -1.46
CA SER A 12 -6.81 8.70 -0.61
C SER A 12 -6.12 9.80 -1.41
N GLY A 13 -5.46 9.45 -2.52
CA GLY A 13 -4.39 10.30 -3.06
C GLY A 13 -3.17 10.32 -2.13
N ASP A 14 -2.41 11.41 -2.17
CA ASP A 14 -1.27 11.70 -1.29
C ASP A 14 -1.76 12.55 -0.11
N SER A 15 -1.89 11.94 1.07
CA SER A 15 -2.44 12.56 2.28
C SER A 15 -2.00 11.80 3.54
N GLY A 16 -1.55 12.54 4.55
CA GLY A 16 -1.36 12.03 5.90
C GLY A 16 -2.68 11.62 6.58
N TYR A 17 -2.56 10.96 7.73
CA TYR A 17 -3.71 10.49 8.50
C TYR A 17 -4.49 11.65 9.14
N PHE A 18 -5.83 11.57 9.13
CA PHE A 18 -6.71 12.53 9.80
C PHE A 18 -8.05 11.91 10.22
N ASP A 19 -8.71 12.51 11.21
CA ASP A 19 -9.98 12.00 11.81
C ASP A 19 -11.14 11.86 10.81
N GLY A 20 -11.03 12.50 9.65
CA GLY A 20 -12.06 12.41 8.62
C GLY A 20 -12.19 11.01 8.01
N PHE A 21 -11.18 10.14 8.11
CA PHE A 21 -11.32 8.74 7.65
C PHE A 21 -12.45 8.01 8.39
N ALA A 22 -12.52 8.15 9.71
CA ALA A 22 -13.58 7.53 10.52
C ALA A 22 -14.96 8.12 10.19
N GLU A 23 -15.03 9.44 9.97
CA GLU A 23 -16.28 10.09 9.58
C GLU A 23 -16.75 9.65 8.18
N ILE A 24 -15.83 9.51 7.24
CA ILE A 24 -16.12 9.01 5.88
C ILE A 24 -16.60 7.56 5.95
N GLY A 25 -15.92 6.70 6.71
CA GLY A 25 -16.33 5.31 6.90
C GLY A 25 -17.71 5.19 7.52
N ARG A 26 -18.01 5.99 8.55
CA ARG A 26 -19.33 6.04 9.19
C ARG A 26 -20.44 6.47 8.24
N ARG A 27 -20.16 7.44 7.36
CA ARG A 27 -21.19 8.04 6.48
C ARG A 27 -21.40 7.28 5.18
N TYR A 28 -20.35 6.68 4.63
CA TYR A 28 -20.36 6.15 3.28
C TYR A 28 -19.92 4.69 3.17
N GLY A 29 -19.23 4.17 4.18
CA GLY A 29 -18.74 2.80 4.22
C GLY A 29 -19.85 1.75 4.47
N PRO A 30 -19.48 0.46 4.54
CA PRO A 30 -18.13 -0.06 4.29
C PRO A 30 -17.71 0.06 2.81
N PHE A 31 -16.40 0.14 2.54
CA PHE A 31 -15.86 0.14 1.18
C PHE A 31 -15.37 -1.26 0.80
N ASP A 32 -15.59 -1.65 -0.47
CA ASP A 32 -15.11 -2.93 -0.98
C ASP A 32 -13.59 -2.91 -1.20
N LEU A 33 -13.05 -1.76 -1.62
CA LEU A 33 -11.62 -1.54 -1.80
C LEU A 33 -11.23 -0.14 -1.35
N THR A 34 -10.18 -0.05 -0.56
CA THR A 34 -9.53 1.22 -0.21
C THR A 34 -8.14 1.25 -0.83
N MET A 35 -7.88 2.26 -1.64
CA MET A 35 -6.57 2.56 -2.21
C MET A 35 -5.94 3.66 -1.38
N LEU A 36 -5.02 3.28 -0.50
CA LEU A 36 -4.44 4.17 0.51
C LEU A 36 -2.93 4.29 0.30
N GLU A 37 -2.43 5.50 0.44
CA GLU A 37 -1.01 5.78 0.43
C GLU A 37 -0.27 4.92 1.46
N THR A 38 0.86 4.33 1.04
CA THR A 38 1.74 3.51 1.88
C THR A 38 3.17 3.61 1.35
N GLY A 39 3.68 4.81 1.12
CA GLY A 39 5.01 5.03 0.57
C GLY A 39 5.68 6.28 1.14
N ALA A 40 6.96 6.45 0.82
CA ALA A 40 7.81 7.60 1.14
C ALA A 40 7.61 8.24 2.54
N TYR A 41 7.32 7.44 3.57
CA TYR A 41 7.16 7.97 4.92
C TYR A 41 8.53 8.36 5.47
N ASN A 42 8.61 9.56 6.05
CA ASN A 42 9.81 10.06 6.72
C ASN A 42 9.38 10.57 8.10
N GLU A 43 10.11 10.18 9.15
CA GLU A 43 9.88 10.62 10.53
C GLU A 43 9.81 12.16 10.66
N HIS A 44 10.41 12.89 9.72
CA HIS A 44 10.43 14.34 9.71
C HIS A 44 9.15 14.98 9.14
N TRP A 45 8.32 14.27 8.36
CA TRP A 45 7.10 14.81 7.69
C TRP A 45 5.81 14.03 8.00
N PRO A 46 5.42 13.90 9.29
CA PRO A 46 4.34 13.00 9.73
C PRO A 46 2.93 13.41 9.27
N TYR A 47 2.76 14.64 8.77
CA TYR A 47 1.47 15.17 8.31
C TYR A 47 1.30 15.07 6.79
N VAL A 48 2.36 14.74 6.06
CA VAL A 48 2.35 14.70 4.59
C VAL A 48 2.16 13.27 4.09
N HIS A 49 2.81 12.30 4.75
CA HIS A 49 2.77 10.89 4.35
C HIS A 49 2.34 9.96 5.48
N MET A 50 1.53 8.95 5.17
CA MET A 50 1.11 7.95 6.16
C MET A 50 2.19 6.91 6.43
N HIS A 51 2.50 6.71 7.71
CA HIS A 51 3.20 5.49 8.14
C HIS A 51 2.31 4.25 7.90
N PRO A 52 2.88 3.04 7.72
CA PRO A 52 2.09 1.83 7.48
C PRO A 52 1.01 1.54 8.53
N GLN A 53 1.26 1.89 9.80
CA GLN A 53 0.28 1.78 10.89
C GLN A 53 -0.90 2.73 10.69
N GLN A 54 -0.63 3.95 10.22
CA GLN A 54 -1.66 4.94 9.90
C GLN A 54 -2.47 4.53 8.68
N THR A 55 -1.83 3.99 7.64
CA THR A 55 -2.54 3.39 6.50
C THR A 55 -3.50 2.29 6.96
N LEU A 56 -3.01 1.37 7.80
CA LEU A 56 -3.84 0.28 8.33
C LEU A 56 -5.02 0.84 9.16
N GLN A 57 -4.77 1.85 9.99
CA GLN A 57 -5.84 2.49 10.77
C GLN A 57 -6.87 3.17 9.86
N ALA A 58 -6.44 3.94 8.86
CA ALA A 58 -7.33 4.59 7.90
C ALA A 58 -8.19 3.56 7.14
N HIS A 59 -7.61 2.42 6.75
CA HIS A 59 -8.34 1.32 6.12
C HIS A 59 -9.46 0.79 7.02
N ARG A 60 -9.17 0.59 8.31
CA ARG A 60 -10.14 0.10 9.29
C ARG A 60 -11.23 1.13 9.58
N ASP A 61 -10.86 2.39 9.70
CA ASP A 61 -11.79 3.50 9.94
C ASP A 61 -12.76 3.71 8.77
N LEU A 62 -12.28 3.49 7.54
CA LEU A 62 -13.12 3.46 6.34
C LEU A 62 -14.04 2.23 6.29
N GLY A 63 -13.81 1.20 7.11
CA GLY A 63 -14.51 -0.08 7.01
C GLY A 63 -14.18 -0.82 5.70
N GLY A 64 -12.92 -0.73 5.25
CA GLY A 64 -12.47 -1.38 4.03
C GLY A 64 -12.44 -2.90 4.11
N ARG A 65 -12.80 -3.58 3.02
CA ARG A 65 -12.69 -5.05 2.90
C ARG A 65 -11.35 -5.52 2.32
N TRP A 66 -10.84 -4.78 1.34
CA TRP A 66 -9.52 -4.97 0.76
C TRP A 66 -8.73 -3.66 0.78
N LEU A 67 -7.44 -3.77 1.13
CA LEU A 67 -6.47 -2.68 1.07
C LEU A 67 -5.59 -2.85 -0.16
N LEU A 68 -5.50 -1.81 -0.99
CA LEU A 68 -4.58 -1.72 -2.12
C LEU A 68 -3.59 -0.59 -1.80
N PRO A 69 -2.38 -0.89 -1.29
CA PRO A 69 -1.43 0.14 -0.90
C PRO A 69 -0.88 0.81 -2.17
N ILE A 70 -0.99 2.13 -2.25
CA ILE A 70 -0.55 2.96 -3.38
C ILE A 70 0.59 3.91 -2.97
N HIS A 71 1.11 4.69 -3.92
CA HIS A 71 2.21 5.66 -3.69
C HIS A 71 3.54 5.03 -3.25
N ASN A 72 3.74 3.73 -3.49
CA ASN A 72 4.96 2.97 -3.18
C ASN A 72 5.70 2.53 -4.46
N GLY A 73 6.97 2.12 -4.30
CA GLY A 73 7.75 1.43 -5.34
C GLY A 73 8.02 2.19 -6.64
N THR A 74 7.85 3.52 -6.68
CA THR A 74 7.98 4.33 -7.90
C THR A 74 9.07 5.40 -7.81
N PHE A 75 9.20 6.08 -6.66
CA PHE A 75 10.25 7.07 -6.43
C PHE A 75 10.93 6.84 -5.09
N ASP A 76 12.26 6.94 -5.06
CA ASP A 76 13.06 6.88 -3.84
C ASP A 76 13.07 8.26 -3.16
N LEU A 77 12.02 8.54 -2.39
CA LEU A 77 11.79 9.83 -1.72
C LEU A 77 12.01 9.75 -0.20
N ALA A 78 12.37 8.58 0.32
CA ALA A 78 12.55 8.34 1.75
C ALA A 78 13.83 7.55 2.02
N MET A 79 14.29 7.59 3.27
CA MET A 79 15.57 6.97 3.67
C MET A 79 15.48 5.44 3.86
N HIS A 80 14.27 4.86 3.79
CA HIS A 80 14.06 3.43 3.90
C HIS A 80 14.27 2.73 2.55
N ALA A 81 14.54 1.42 2.55
CA ALA A 81 14.59 0.67 1.29
C ALA A 81 13.25 0.79 0.55
N TRP A 82 13.27 0.94 -0.77
CA TRP A 82 12.06 1.21 -1.56
C TRP A 82 10.96 0.13 -1.41
N TYR A 83 11.36 -1.10 -1.08
CA TYR A 83 10.46 -2.25 -0.89
C TYR A 83 9.96 -2.41 0.56
N GLU A 84 10.57 -1.72 1.53
CA GLU A 84 10.20 -1.81 2.95
C GLU A 84 8.71 -1.54 3.21
N PRO A 85 8.06 -0.53 2.58
CA PRO A 85 6.65 -0.27 2.83
C PRO A 85 5.73 -1.45 2.51
N PHE A 86 6.05 -2.23 1.46
CA PHE A 86 5.30 -3.44 1.12
C PHE A 86 5.43 -4.52 2.18
N GLU A 87 6.63 -4.72 2.73
CA GLU A 87 6.86 -5.70 3.80
C GLU A 87 6.10 -5.29 5.07
N ARG A 88 6.23 -4.02 5.48
CA ARG A 88 5.63 -3.53 6.74
C ARG A 88 4.11 -3.54 6.69
N ILE A 89 3.48 -3.12 5.60
CA ILE A 89 2.02 -3.15 5.51
C ILE A 89 1.47 -4.56 5.47
N LEU A 90 2.16 -5.51 4.83
CA LEU A 90 1.74 -6.91 4.79
C LEU A 90 1.88 -7.61 6.15
N GLU A 91 2.95 -7.31 6.89
CA GLU A 91 3.13 -7.79 8.26
C GLU A 91 1.99 -7.30 9.16
N LEU A 92 1.77 -5.98 9.19
CA LEU A 92 0.70 -5.36 9.99
C LEU A 92 -0.69 -5.88 9.60
N ALA A 93 -0.96 -6.04 8.30
CA ALA A 93 -2.23 -6.56 7.83
C ALA A 93 -2.45 -8.02 8.22
N THR A 94 -1.40 -8.84 8.20
CA THR A 94 -1.46 -10.24 8.65
C THR A 94 -1.80 -10.32 10.13
N GLU A 95 -1.18 -9.49 10.96
CA GLU A 95 -1.44 -9.41 12.40
C GLU A 95 -2.89 -9.01 12.72
N HIS A 96 -3.51 -8.19 11.87
CA HIS A 96 -4.85 -7.63 12.09
C HIS A 96 -5.95 -8.29 11.25
N GLY A 97 -5.64 -9.34 10.49
CA GLY A 97 -6.61 -10.05 9.64
C GLY A 97 -7.13 -9.22 8.46
N VAL A 98 -6.35 -8.24 7.98
CA VAL A 98 -6.71 -7.38 6.85
C VAL A 98 -6.24 -8.01 5.54
N ARG A 99 -7.10 -8.00 4.52
CA ARG A 99 -6.77 -8.48 3.18
C ARG A 99 -6.09 -7.37 2.39
N VAL A 100 -4.89 -7.65 1.89
CA VAL A 100 -4.11 -6.70 1.09
C VAL A 100 -3.91 -7.25 -0.30
N SER A 101 -4.13 -6.42 -1.31
CA SER A 101 -3.81 -6.71 -2.70
C SER A 101 -2.51 -5.99 -3.05
N THR A 102 -1.49 -6.71 -3.52
CA THR A 102 -0.24 -6.14 -4.04
C THR A 102 0.01 -6.68 -5.45
N PRO A 103 -0.74 -6.20 -6.46
CA PRO A 103 -0.51 -6.58 -7.86
C PRO A 103 0.91 -6.16 -8.28
N MET A 104 1.48 -6.88 -9.24
CA MET A 104 2.68 -6.42 -9.94
C MET A 104 2.36 -5.16 -10.74
N MET A 105 3.35 -4.29 -10.95
CA MET A 105 3.18 -3.11 -11.81
C MET A 105 2.67 -3.51 -13.20
N GLY A 106 1.53 -2.94 -13.61
CA GLY A 106 0.85 -3.27 -14.87
C GLY A 106 -0.08 -4.49 -14.82
N GLU A 107 -0.14 -5.22 -13.70
CA GLU A 107 -1.10 -6.32 -13.50
C GLU A 107 -2.51 -5.77 -13.28
N ARG A 108 -3.50 -6.40 -13.93
CA ARG A 108 -4.91 -6.05 -13.77
C ARG A 108 -5.46 -6.61 -12.46
N ILE A 109 -6.22 -5.79 -11.73
CA ILE A 109 -7.06 -6.23 -10.61
C ILE A 109 -8.53 -6.29 -11.04
N ASP A 110 -9.23 -7.35 -10.63
CA ASP A 110 -10.69 -7.36 -10.59
C ASP A 110 -11.17 -6.69 -9.30
N LEU A 111 -11.88 -5.57 -9.42
CA LEU A 111 -12.32 -4.80 -8.25
C LEU A 111 -13.44 -5.48 -7.46
N GLN A 112 -14.16 -6.43 -8.07
CA GLN A 112 -15.20 -7.22 -7.39
C GLN A 112 -14.62 -8.45 -6.70
N ALA A 113 -13.48 -8.95 -7.18
CA ALA A 113 -12.76 -10.07 -6.60
C ALA A 113 -11.25 -9.81 -6.54
N PRO A 114 -10.79 -8.84 -5.71
CA PRO A 114 -9.37 -8.58 -5.60
C PRO A 114 -8.60 -9.80 -5.11
N HIS A 115 -7.38 -9.96 -5.57
CA HIS A 115 -6.46 -11.02 -5.16
C HIS A 115 -5.28 -10.43 -4.39
N ALA A 116 -4.64 -11.24 -3.55
CA ALA A 116 -3.51 -10.79 -2.74
C ALA A 116 -2.27 -10.38 -3.57
N GLY A 117 -2.13 -10.92 -4.78
CA GLY A 117 -0.92 -10.74 -5.59
C GLY A 117 0.26 -11.56 -5.06
N ARG A 118 1.46 -11.28 -5.58
CA ARG A 118 2.73 -11.90 -5.17
C ARG A 118 3.63 -10.84 -4.53
N ARG A 119 4.63 -11.27 -3.74
CA ARG A 119 5.70 -10.40 -3.24
C ARG A 119 6.76 -10.12 -4.31
N TRP A 120 6.32 -9.58 -5.45
CA TRP A 120 7.11 -9.44 -6.66
C TRP A 120 8.37 -8.57 -6.48
N TRP A 121 8.37 -7.64 -5.54
CA TRP A 121 9.54 -6.81 -5.23
C TRP A 121 10.73 -7.64 -4.72
N ARG A 122 10.49 -8.79 -4.07
CA ARG A 122 11.57 -9.68 -3.63
C ARG A 122 12.35 -10.25 -4.81
N GLU A 123 11.63 -10.64 -5.87
CA GLU A 123 12.24 -11.15 -7.11
C GLU A 123 13.12 -10.07 -7.78
N VAL A 124 12.69 -8.80 -7.72
CA VAL A 124 13.45 -7.65 -8.22
C VAL A 124 14.72 -7.44 -7.39
N VAL A 125 14.62 -7.36 -6.06
CA VAL A 125 15.76 -7.15 -5.15
C VAL A 125 16.79 -8.29 -5.27
N ASP A 126 16.33 -9.53 -5.37
CA ASP A 126 17.20 -10.70 -5.55
C ASP A 126 17.97 -10.60 -6.89
N SER A 127 17.30 -10.15 -7.96
CA SER A 127 17.93 -9.96 -9.26
C SER A 127 18.98 -8.83 -9.26
N GLU A 128 18.72 -7.72 -8.57
CA GLU A 128 19.67 -6.60 -8.43
C GLU A 128 20.93 -7.01 -7.66
N THR A 129 20.75 -7.79 -6.58
CA THR A 129 21.85 -8.31 -5.76
C THR A 129 22.74 -9.25 -6.55
N GLN A 130 22.17 -10.10 -7.41
CA GLN A 130 22.93 -10.98 -8.28
C GLN A 130 23.74 -10.19 -9.32
N VAL A 131 23.16 -9.17 -9.96
CA VAL A 131 23.85 -8.33 -10.96
C VAL A 131 25.02 -7.56 -10.33
N GLN A 132 24.89 -7.05 -9.10
CA GLN A 132 25.99 -6.41 -8.38
C GLN A 132 27.11 -7.40 -8.01
N GLY A 133 26.77 -8.65 -7.68
CA GLY A 133 27.75 -9.71 -7.38
C GLY A 133 28.62 -10.13 -8.57
N TYR A 134 28.09 -10.09 -9.79
CA TYR A 134 28.85 -10.41 -11.01
C TYR A 134 29.71 -9.26 -11.55
N GLY A 135 29.65 -8.06 -10.96
CA GLY A 135 30.44 -6.90 -11.37
C GLY A 135 31.90 -6.87 -10.89
N CYS A 136 32.33 -7.78 -10.01
CA CYS A 136 33.62 -7.71 -9.32
C CYS A 136 34.73 -8.63 -9.89
N CYS A 137 34.58 -9.14 -11.12
CA CYS A 137 35.64 -9.92 -11.79
C CYS A 137 35.90 -9.42 -13.22
N ARG A 138 36.55 -8.26 -13.34
CA ARG A 138 37.39 -7.95 -14.51
C ARG A 138 38.67 -7.27 -14.02
N SER A 139 39.67 -8.10 -13.77
CA SER A 139 41.10 -7.74 -13.73
C SER A 139 41.82 -8.63 -14.73
#